data_AF-A0A1R1JYI3-F1
#
_entry.id   AF-A0A1R1JYI3-F1
#
_cell.length_a   1.000
_cell.length_b   1.000
_cell.length_c   1.000
_cell.angle_alpha   90.00
_cell.angle_beta   90.00
_cell.angle_gamma   90.00
#
_symmetry.space_group_name_H-M   'P 1'
#
loop_
_entity.id
_entity.type
_entity.pdbx_description
1 polymer ?
#
loop_
_entity_poly.entity_id
_entity_poly.type
_entity_poly.pdbx_seq_one_letter_code
_entity_poly.pdbx_strand_id
1 'polypeptide(L)'
;MKTILFAALLIGVSANVHARDHAYAIKSGLRAVATIEGTTEQRVSVRVGKGAAQEIARLDDEAVDYFETPDIDHDGYRDLAIGQSGGGGQVHARLFLYRPQERRFQEIQHPAPEASPCHRFVNPVFDAQRAAFSVGCRYGADSMGTEEYVLRANGTARPELWTTQALFDLEDKPFELSYGFNEDGTVAHIQIDGEGSPLDGDSRVPFDRIDLYDAPDVKALSTQTAKAGDRLDVVALRPQWLQVRYPAGRADAPLKWVRYADLKIDKYAYAPQQRMPMRGLSLSVRGHLGTQLYEAGGRFTLHVTNLGPDAATLASPRIWLLFTDEQGRRTLQPLYPRAPVTLAPPPNPADATQASPAYAGDAQRPAPSATAARHVADWADDPVVWRPGEDGKPAYQVSAGNGRYVPFFPDLAPGRYRLAVALTDPGSLAEPVYSNQIEVDLPFPKRP
;
A
#
# COMPACT_ATOMS: atom_id res chain seq x y z
N MET A 1 -59.35 58.41 2.55
CA MET A 1 -58.04 58.39 3.26
C MET A 1 -57.07 57.57 2.43
N LYS A 2 -55.82 58.01 2.43
CA LYS A 2 -54.72 57.63 1.53
C LYS A 2 -54.46 56.12 1.46
N THR A 3 -54.22 55.62 0.24
CA THR A 3 -53.36 54.45 0.04
C THR A 3 -52.41 54.75 -1.12
N ILE A 4 -51.13 54.85 -0.78
CA ILE A 4 -50.00 55.17 -1.64
C ILE A 4 -49.56 53.87 -2.33
N LEU A 5 -49.44 53.91 -3.65
CA LEU A 5 -48.77 52.88 -4.45
C LEU A 5 -47.25 52.99 -4.22
N PHE A 6 -46.62 51.97 -3.64
CA PHE A 6 -45.18 51.79 -3.69
C PHE A 6 -44.86 50.71 -4.74
N ALA A 7 -44.38 51.14 -5.90
CA ALA A 7 -43.71 50.26 -6.85
C ALA A 7 -42.29 49.99 -6.34
N ALA A 8 -42.05 48.79 -5.83
CA ALA A 8 -40.70 48.32 -5.53
C ALA A 8 -40.01 47.93 -6.84
N LEU A 9 -39.11 48.80 -7.28
CA LEU A 9 -38.16 48.53 -8.36
C LEU A 9 -37.13 47.52 -7.82
N LEU A 10 -37.31 46.23 -8.12
CA LEU A 10 -36.27 45.22 -7.93
C LEU A 10 -35.17 45.48 -8.98
N ILE A 11 -34.17 46.26 -8.61
CA ILE A 11 -32.89 46.29 -9.31
C ILE A 11 -32.22 44.95 -8.98
N GLY A 12 -32.37 43.97 -9.88
CA GLY A 12 -31.56 42.78 -9.88
C GLY A 12 -30.11 43.19 -10.09
N VAL A 13 -29.31 43.13 -9.03
CA VAL A 13 -27.85 43.17 -9.15
C VAL A 13 -27.44 41.80 -9.69
N SER A 14 -27.46 41.65 -11.01
CA SER A 14 -26.73 40.59 -11.67
C SER A 14 -25.26 40.82 -11.35
N ALA A 15 -24.68 39.96 -10.51
CA ALA A 15 -23.24 39.90 -10.34
C ALA A 15 -22.63 39.48 -11.69
N ASN A 16 -22.37 40.46 -12.57
CA ASN A 16 -21.51 40.29 -13.72
C ASN A 16 -20.09 40.13 -13.18
N VAL A 17 -19.74 38.90 -12.83
CA VAL A 17 -18.37 38.54 -12.51
C VAL A 17 -17.61 38.55 -13.83
N HIS A 18 -16.70 39.51 -13.96
CA HIS A 18 -15.95 39.77 -15.17
C HIS A 18 -15.10 38.55 -15.56
N ALA A 19 -15.18 38.16 -16.83
CA ALA A 19 -14.24 37.24 -17.44
C ALA A 19 -12.80 37.71 -17.20
N ARG A 20 -11.89 36.79 -16.87
CA ARG A 20 -10.47 37.09 -16.63
C ARG A 20 -9.68 36.72 -17.89
N ASP A 21 -9.02 37.70 -18.49
CA ASP A 21 -8.22 37.53 -19.71
C ASP A 21 -6.72 37.44 -19.39
N HIS A 22 -6.06 36.41 -19.92
CA HIS A 22 -4.63 36.18 -19.86
C HIS A 22 -4.05 36.17 -21.28
N ALA A 23 -3.45 37.28 -21.69
CA ALA A 23 -2.86 37.43 -23.01
C ALA A 23 -1.37 37.07 -23.00
N TYR A 24 -0.92 36.25 -23.95
CA TYR A 24 0.49 35.87 -24.10
C TYR A 24 0.88 35.77 -25.58
N ALA A 25 2.19 35.76 -25.84
CA ALA A 25 2.73 35.53 -27.17
C ALA A 25 3.02 34.04 -27.36
N ILE A 26 2.40 33.42 -28.36
CA ILE A 26 2.74 32.05 -28.79
C ILE A 26 4.11 32.08 -29.46
N LYS A 27 4.34 33.06 -30.33
CA LYS A 27 5.62 33.37 -30.97
C LYS A 27 5.63 34.82 -31.41
N SER A 28 6.75 35.30 -31.93
CA SER A 28 6.81 36.63 -32.53
C SER A 28 5.70 36.80 -33.59
N GLY A 29 4.87 37.83 -33.43
CA GLY A 29 3.75 38.15 -34.31
C GLY A 29 2.46 37.33 -34.12
N LEU A 30 2.43 36.35 -33.21
CA LEU A 30 1.26 35.51 -32.92
C LEU A 30 0.92 35.53 -31.43
N ARG A 31 -0.29 35.98 -31.08
CA ARG A 31 -0.75 36.09 -29.69
C ARG A 31 -1.97 35.23 -29.43
N ALA A 32 -2.10 34.76 -28.19
CA ALA A 32 -3.29 34.14 -27.67
C ALA A 32 -3.87 34.95 -26.51
N VAL A 33 -5.17 34.80 -26.29
CA VAL A 33 -5.87 35.27 -25.09
C VAL A 33 -6.62 34.07 -24.52
N ALA A 34 -6.25 33.65 -23.31
CA ALA A 34 -7.02 32.69 -22.53
C ALA A 34 -8.04 33.46 -21.66
N THR A 35 -9.31 33.13 -21.78
CA THR A 35 -10.43 33.78 -21.08
C THR A 35 -11.06 32.78 -20.14
N ILE A 36 -11.19 33.15 -18.87
CA ILE A 36 -11.80 32.35 -17.80
C ILE A 36 -13.13 32.96 -17.43
N GLU A 37 -14.21 32.18 -17.51
CA GLU A 37 -15.57 32.61 -17.21
C GLU A 37 -16.22 31.67 -16.20
N GLY A 38 -17.04 32.22 -15.29
CA GLY A 38 -17.74 31.46 -14.26
C GLY A 38 -17.06 31.49 -12.89
N THR A 39 -17.82 31.12 -11.85
CA THR A 39 -17.38 31.13 -10.45
C THR A 39 -17.34 29.73 -9.83
N THR A 40 -18.34 28.89 -10.13
CA THR A 40 -18.45 27.53 -9.60
C THR A 40 -17.90 26.51 -10.59
N GLU A 41 -18.33 26.57 -11.85
CA GLU A 41 -17.66 25.88 -12.97
C GLU A 41 -16.98 26.96 -13.81
N GLN A 42 -15.66 26.95 -13.82
CA GLN A 42 -14.85 27.85 -14.63
C GLN A 42 -14.61 27.23 -16.00
N ARG A 43 -15.14 27.90 -17.02
CA ARG A 43 -14.88 27.61 -18.42
C ARG A 43 -13.64 28.37 -18.85
N VAL A 44 -12.67 27.66 -19.42
CA VAL A 44 -11.47 28.27 -20.00
C VAL A 44 -11.53 28.12 -21.51
N SER A 45 -11.45 29.25 -22.21
CA SER A 45 -11.36 29.29 -23.67
C SER A 45 -10.13 30.05 -24.12
N VAL A 46 -9.56 29.68 -25.26
CA VAL A 46 -8.38 30.35 -25.83
C VAL A 46 -8.68 30.81 -27.24
N ARG A 47 -8.38 32.08 -27.53
CA ARG A 47 -8.46 32.65 -28.87
C ARG A 47 -7.07 33.02 -29.37
N VAL A 48 -6.71 32.50 -30.55
CA VAL A 48 -5.40 32.77 -31.18
C VAL A 48 -5.56 33.79 -32.31
N GLY A 49 -4.85 34.91 -32.22
CA GLY A 49 -4.94 36.02 -33.17
C GLY A 49 -6.39 36.49 -33.37
N LYS A 50 -6.84 36.48 -34.63
CA LYS A 50 -8.23 36.80 -35.03
C LYS A 50 -9.11 35.55 -35.22
N GLY A 51 -8.66 34.38 -34.76
CA GLY A 51 -9.41 33.13 -34.87
C GLY A 51 -10.62 33.07 -33.94
N ALA A 52 -11.38 31.99 -34.03
CA ALA A 52 -12.45 31.67 -33.08
C ALA A 52 -11.88 31.29 -31.71
N ALA A 53 -12.65 31.51 -30.64
CA ALA A 53 -12.32 30.98 -29.33
C ALA A 53 -12.54 29.46 -29.31
N GLN A 54 -11.57 28.72 -28.75
CA GLN A 54 -11.68 27.29 -28.47
C GLN A 54 -11.87 27.11 -26.96
N GLU A 55 -12.95 26.44 -26.55
CA GLU A 55 -13.04 25.94 -25.18
C GLU A 55 -12.03 24.80 -24.99
N ILE A 56 -11.16 24.93 -23.98
CA ILE A 56 -10.09 23.95 -23.70
C ILE A 56 -10.30 23.21 -22.37
N ALA A 57 -11.04 23.80 -21.43
CA ALA A 57 -11.27 23.20 -20.13
C ALA A 57 -12.57 23.68 -19.46
N ARG A 58 -13.10 22.80 -18.61
CA ARG A 58 -14.07 23.09 -17.55
C ARG A 58 -13.47 22.59 -16.24
N LEU A 59 -13.52 23.43 -15.22
CA LEU A 59 -12.83 23.24 -13.95
C LEU A 59 -13.79 23.67 -12.83
N ASP A 60 -14.12 22.79 -11.90
CA ASP A 60 -15.20 22.97 -10.92
C ASP A 60 -14.75 22.93 -9.45
N ASP A 61 -13.44 22.78 -9.22
CA ASP A 61 -12.83 22.72 -7.88
C ASP A 61 -12.54 24.13 -7.30
N GLU A 62 -11.35 24.67 -7.53
CA GLU A 62 -10.87 25.96 -7.00
C GLU A 62 -10.76 27.05 -8.09
N ALA A 63 -10.41 28.29 -7.72
CA ALA A 63 -10.13 29.32 -8.73
C ALA A 63 -8.98 28.90 -9.66
N VAL A 64 -9.13 29.10 -10.98
CA VAL A 64 -7.97 28.97 -11.88
C VAL A 64 -7.02 30.12 -11.57
N ASP A 65 -5.82 29.79 -11.09
CA ASP A 65 -4.84 30.74 -10.56
C ASP A 65 -3.40 30.43 -10.99
N TYR A 66 -3.16 29.28 -11.61
CA TYR A 66 -1.90 28.92 -12.23
C TYR A 66 -1.95 29.11 -13.74
N PHE A 67 -0.97 29.85 -14.26
CA PHE A 67 -0.79 30.11 -15.69
C PHE A 67 0.69 30.15 -16.06
N GLU A 68 1.11 29.19 -16.88
CA GLU A 68 2.43 29.18 -17.49
C GLU A 68 2.34 28.96 -19.00
N THR A 69 3.34 29.46 -19.72
CA THR A 69 3.43 29.33 -21.18
C THR A 69 4.79 28.76 -21.60
N PRO A 70 5.10 27.52 -21.22
CA PRO A 70 6.31 26.82 -21.68
C PRO A 70 6.25 26.56 -23.19
N ASP A 71 7.36 26.12 -23.78
CA ASP A 71 7.37 25.44 -25.08
C ASP A 71 7.65 23.97 -24.74
N ILE A 72 6.60 23.16 -24.58
CA ILE A 72 6.68 21.83 -23.97
C ILE A 72 7.26 20.83 -24.97
N ASP A 73 6.89 20.93 -26.25
CA ASP A 73 7.40 20.04 -27.30
C ASP A 73 8.58 20.62 -28.11
N HIS A 74 9.03 21.84 -27.77
CA HIS A 74 10.16 22.53 -28.39
C HIS A 74 9.96 22.76 -29.90
N ASP A 75 8.72 23.01 -30.33
CA ASP A 75 8.37 23.29 -31.73
C ASP A 75 8.53 24.78 -32.12
N GLY A 76 8.90 25.63 -31.15
CA GLY A 76 9.08 27.07 -31.31
C GLY A 76 7.81 27.89 -31.11
N TYR A 77 6.71 27.28 -30.67
CA TYR A 77 5.46 27.91 -30.29
C TYR A 77 5.22 27.69 -28.79
N ARG A 78 4.93 28.75 -28.03
CA ARG A 78 4.56 28.62 -26.63
C ARG A 78 3.20 27.92 -26.50
N ASP A 79 3.18 26.96 -25.60
CA ASP A 79 2.05 26.19 -25.14
C ASP A 79 1.36 26.85 -23.96
N LEU A 80 0.38 26.16 -23.38
CA LEU A 80 -0.37 26.64 -22.24
C LEU A 80 -0.48 25.57 -21.16
N ALA A 81 -0.05 25.92 -19.94
CA ALA A 81 -0.38 25.19 -18.73
C ALA A 81 -1.29 26.05 -17.87
N ILE A 82 -2.46 25.50 -17.50
CA ILE A 82 -3.40 26.13 -16.58
C ILE A 82 -3.64 25.21 -15.40
N GLY A 83 -3.96 25.78 -14.24
CA GLY A 83 -4.21 24.94 -13.06
C GLY A 83 -4.97 25.65 -11.97
N GLN A 84 -5.37 24.84 -11.00
CA GLN A 84 -6.03 25.25 -9.78
C GLN A 84 -5.10 24.88 -8.61
N SER A 85 -4.66 25.87 -7.85
CA SER A 85 -3.90 25.65 -6.62
C SER A 85 -4.85 25.13 -5.55
N GLY A 86 -4.65 23.89 -5.12
CA GLY A 86 -5.36 23.31 -3.98
C GLY A 86 -4.69 23.61 -2.65
N GLY A 87 -5.29 23.12 -1.56
CA GLY A 87 -4.68 23.15 -0.24
C GLY A 87 -3.32 22.44 -0.20
N GLY A 88 -2.34 23.03 0.48
CA GLY A 88 -1.01 22.44 0.67
C GLY A 88 0.04 22.78 -0.38
N GLY A 89 -0.21 23.77 -1.25
CA GLY A 89 0.77 24.25 -2.25
C GLY A 89 0.90 23.34 -3.48
N GLN A 90 -0.13 22.55 -3.78
CA GLN A 90 -0.20 21.70 -4.95
C GLN A 90 -1.07 22.34 -6.02
N VAL A 91 -0.50 22.53 -7.21
CA VAL A 91 -1.22 22.98 -8.40
C VAL A 91 -1.60 21.75 -9.21
N HIS A 92 -2.90 21.53 -9.41
CA HIS A 92 -3.39 20.54 -10.35
C HIS A 92 -3.46 21.17 -11.74
N ALA A 93 -2.51 20.82 -12.60
CA ALA A 93 -2.34 21.43 -13.90
C ALA A 93 -2.96 20.57 -15.03
N ARG A 94 -3.46 21.26 -16.06
CA ARG A 94 -3.79 20.71 -17.37
C ARG A 94 -2.86 21.35 -18.39
N LEU A 95 -2.31 20.52 -19.29
CA LEU A 95 -1.26 20.92 -20.22
C LEU A 95 -1.82 20.88 -21.66
N PHE A 96 -1.58 21.93 -22.43
CA PHE A 96 -2.13 22.09 -23.77
C PHE A 96 -1.06 22.52 -24.77
N LEU A 97 -0.85 21.70 -25.79
CA LEU A 97 0.06 21.96 -26.90
C LEU A 97 -0.61 22.83 -27.96
N TYR A 98 0.04 23.90 -28.41
CA TYR A 98 -0.44 24.64 -29.57
C TYR A 98 -0.03 23.94 -30.87
N ARG A 99 -1.02 23.50 -31.67
CA ARG A 99 -0.77 22.88 -32.98
C ARG A 99 -0.83 23.93 -34.08
N PRO A 100 0.30 24.39 -34.66
CA PRO A 100 0.29 25.50 -35.61
C PRO A 100 -0.43 25.18 -36.93
N GLN A 101 -0.40 23.92 -37.36
CA GLN A 101 -1.11 23.46 -38.57
C GLN A 101 -2.63 23.53 -38.41
N GLU A 102 -3.12 23.22 -37.20
CA GLU A 102 -4.54 23.22 -36.87
C GLU A 102 -5.02 24.57 -36.32
N ARG A 103 -4.08 25.39 -35.84
CA ARG A 103 -4.31 26.65 -35.12
C ARG A 103 -5.17 26.46 -33.87
N ARG A 104 -4.97 25.34 -33.17
CA ARG A 104 -5.77 24.92 -32.01
C ARG A 104 -4.88 24.36 -30.91
N PHE A 105 -5.42 24.32 -29.70
CA PHE A 105 -4.79 23.66 -28.57
C PHE A 105 -5.20 22.19 -28.50
N GLN A 106 -4.25 21.30 -28.28
CA GLN A 106 -4.45 19.88 -28.01
C GLN A 106 -4.05 19.60 -26.56
N GLU A 107 -4.94 19.01 -25.77
CA GLU A 107 -4.59 18.62 -24.40
C GLU A 107 -3.67 17.41 -24.38
N ILE A 108 -2.63 17.47 -23.54
CA ILE A 108 -1.82 16.31 -23.16
C ILE A 108 -2.63 15.51 -22.13
N GLN A 109 -3.05 14.31 -22.51
CA GLN A 109 -3.76 13.43 -21.58
C GLN A 109 -2.79 12.82 -20.56
N HIS A 110 -3.20 12.76 -19.30
CA HIS A 110 -2.41 12.10 -18.25
C HIS A 110 -2.36 10.58 -18.51
N PRO A 111 -1.17 9.98 -18.58
CA PRO A 111 -1.04 8.56 -18.84
C PRO A 111 -1.34 7.73 -17.58
N ALA A 112 -2.34 6.86 -17.67
CA ALA A 112 -2.72 5.88 -16.64
C ALA A 112 -3.01 6.49 -15.25
N PRO A 113 -4.05 7.35 -15.14
CA PRO A 113 -4.35 8.10 -13.91
C PRO A 113 -4.60 7.22 -12.68
N GLU A 114 -5.10 5.99 -12.85
CA GLU A 114 -5.36 5.07 -11.73
C GLU A 114 -4.08 4.44 -11.14
N ALA A 115 -3.04 4.25 -11.96
CA ALA A 115 -1.77 3.68 -11.53
C ALA A 115 -0.73 4.76 -11.17
N SER A 116 -0.97 5.98 -11.64
CA SER A 116 -0.18 7.18 -11.40
C SER A 116 -0.14 7.51 -9.91
N PRO A 117 1.05 7.63 -9.31
CA PRO A 117 1.18 8.17 -7.97
C PRO A 117 0.45 9.51 -7.83
N CYS A 118 0.60 10.44 -8.76
CA CYS A 118 0.02 11.79 -8.62
C CYS A 118 -1.41 11.92 -9.14
N HIS A 119 -1.92 10.90 -9.82
CA HIS A 119 -3.23 10.79 -10.50
C HIS A 119 -3.51 11.87 -11.57
N ARG A 120 -2.73 12.95 -11.61
CA ARG A 120 -2.83 14.13 -12.47
C ARG A 120 -1.45 14.79 -12.58
N PHE A 121 -1.31 15.77 -13.46
CA PHE A 121 -0.08 16.57 -13.51
C PHE A 121 -0.07 17.58 -12.36
N VAL A 122 0.73 17.30 -11.31
CA VAL A 122 0.83 18.14 -10.12
C VAL A 122 2.16 18.90 -10.11
N ASN A 123 2.12 20.23 -9.97
CA ASN A 123 3.32 21.07 -9.92
C ASN A 123 4.31 20.75 -11.05
N PRO A 124 3.91 20.83 -12.33
CA PRO A 124 4.77 20.44 -13.43
C PRO A 124 6.02 21.32 -13.51
N VAL A 125 7.16 20.69 -13.81
CA VAL A 125 8.44 21.35 -14.10
C VAL A 125 8.87 20.93 -15.50
N PHE A 126 8.92 21.90 -16.42
CA PHE A 126 9.23 21.66 -17.82
C PHE A 126 10.73 21.69 -18.09
N ASP A 127 11.23 20.75 -18.89
CA ASP A 127 12.62 20.70 -19.28
C ASP A 127 12.94 21.77 -20.34
N ALA A 128 14.00 22.53 -20.11
CA ALA A 128 14.37 23.66 -20.96
C ALA A 128 15.10 23.26 -22.26
N GLN A 129 15.47 21.99 -22.43
CA GLN A 129 16.29 21.50 -23.54
C GLN A 129 15.68 20.33 -24.31
N ARG A 130 14.71 19.63 -23.73
CA ARG A 130 14.04 18.48 -24.36
C ARG A 130 12.54 18.53 -24.12
N ALA A 131 11.80 17.84 -24.99
CA ALA A 131 10.35 17.64 -24.86
C ALA A 131 10.03 16.66 -23.71
N ALA A 132 10.24 17.11 -22.47
CA ALA A 132 10.09 16.34 -21.26
C ALA A 132 9.65 17.24 -20.10
N PHE A 133 9.04 16.64 -19.09
CA PHE A 133 8.65 17.33 -17.87
C PHE A 133 8.53 16.35 -16.71
N SER A 134 8.66 16.85 -15.49
CA SER A 134 8.41 16.10 -14.26
C SER A 134 7.26 16.71 -13.46
N VAL A 135 6.59 15.90 -12.66
CA VAL A 135 5.56 16.35 -11.71
C VAL A 135 5.85 15.79 -10.33
N GLY A 136 5.34 16.46 -9.30
CA GLY A 136 5.54 16.07 -7.91
C GLY A 136 4.31 16.35 -7.08
N CYS A 137 3.89 15.36 -6.31
CA CYS A 137 2.70 15.41 -5.46
C CYS A 137 3.02 14.99 -4.04
N ARG A 138 2.18 15.43 -3.10
CA ARG A 138 2.31 15.14 -1.68
C ARG A 138 1.01 14.55 -1.15
N TYR A 139 1.08 13.38 -0.54
CA TYR A 139 -0.08 12.67 0.04
C TYR A 139 -0.24 12.93 1.55
N GLY A 140 0.81 13.41 2.20
CA GLY A 140 0.84 13.69 3.63
C GLY A 140 2.12 14.40 4.04
N ALA A 141 2.34 14.58 5.35
CA ALA A 141 3.52 15.30 5.82
C ALA A 141 4.83 14.70 5.27
N ASP A 142 4.93 13.38 5.25
CA ASP A 142 6.15 12.65 4.90
C ASP A 142 5.96 11.70 3.69
N SER A 143 4.87 11.88 2.93
CA SER A 143 4.57 11.00 1.79
C SER A 143 4.45 11.81 0.51
N MET A 144 5.23 11.42 -0.49
CA MET A 144 5.39 12.12 -1.76
C MET A 144 5.52 11.13 -2.91
N GLY A 145 5.19 11.60 -4.11
CA GLY A 145 5.40 10.88 -5.36
C GLY A 145 5.97 11.82 -6.41
N THR A 146 6.75 11.26 -7.33
CA THR A 146 7.27 11.99 -8.49
C THR A 146 7.01 11.19 -9.76
N GLU A 147 6.80 11.90 -10.86
CA GLU A 147 6.59 11.26 -12.16
C GLU A 147 7.36 12.02 -13.23
N GLU A 148 8.11 11.30 -14.04
CA GLU A 148 8.86 11.83 -15.17
C GLU A 148 8.22 11.38 -16.48
N TYR A 149 8.12 12.33 -17.42
CA TYR A 149 7.48 12.14 -18.71
C TYR A 149 8.34 12.67 -19.85
N VAL A 150 8.36 11.92 -20.96
CA VAL A 150 8.79 12.41 -22.27
C VAL A 150 7.57 12.57 -23.17
N LEU A 151 7.52 13.68 -23.88
CA LEU A 151 6.45 13.98 -24.82
C LEU A 151 6.78 13.40 -26.19
N ARG A 152 5.88 12.59 -26.73
CA ARG A 152 6.01 12.05 -28.10
C ARG A 152 5.58 13.09 -29.13
N ALA A 153 6.05 12.96 -30.37
CA ALA A 153 5.72 13.87 -31.47
C ALA A 153 4.20 14.00 -31.76
N ASN A 154 3.39 13.00 -31.39
CA ASN A 154 1.93 13.05 -31.50
C ASN A 154 1.24 13.80 -30.35
N GLY A 155 1.99 14.33 -29.37
CA GLY A 155 1.49 15.06 -28.21
C GLY A 155 1.08 14.20 -27.01
N THR A 156 1.35 12.89 -27.02
CA THR A 156 1.08 12.03 -25.86
C THR A 156 2.28 12.01 -24.92
N ALA A 157 2.05 12.22 -23.62
CA ALA A 157 3.07 12.00 -22.60
C ALA A 157 3.31 10.49 -22.41
N ARG A 158 4.57 10.08 -22.37
CA ARG A 158 5.02 8.72 -22.05
C ARG A 158 5.74 8.74 -20.71
N PRO A 159 5.35 7.92 -19.73
CA PRO A 159 6.09 7.80 -18.48
C PRO A 159 7.49 7.22 -18.70
N GLU A 160 8.47 7.75 -17.98
CA GLU A 160 9.84 7.20 -17.95
C GLU A 160 10.16 6.56 -16.60
N LEU A 161 9.88 7.29 -15.53
CA LEU A 161 10.14 6.89 -14.16
C LEU A 161 9.07 7.47 -13.24
N TRP A 162 8.43 6.63 -12.44
CA TRP A 162 7.59 7.10 -11.34
C TRP A 162 8.17 6.63 -10.01
N THR A 163 8.17 7.50 -9.00
CA THR A 163 8.52 7.13 -7.63
C THR A 163 7.35 7.36 -6.69
N THR A 164 7.18 6.45 -5.75
CA THR A 164 6.15 6.54 -4.71
C THR A 164 6.57 5.72 -3.50
N GLN A 165 5.71 5.63 -2.50
CA GLN A 165 5.94 4.90 -1.28
C GLN A 165 4.80 3.91 -1.02
N ALA A 166 5.14 2.70 -0.58
CA ALA A 166 4.14 1.71 -0.17
C ALA A 166 4.51 1.08 1.16
N LEU A 167 3.51 0.94 2.03
CA LEU A 167 3.60 0.18 3.26
C LEU A 167 3.11 -1.25 3.00
N PHE A 168 3.97 -2.23 3.23
CA PHE A 168 3.59 -3.65 3.15
C PHE A 168 3.15 -4.17 4.51
N ASP A 169 2.42 -5.29 4.50
CA ASP A 169 1.84 -5.87 5.71
C ASP A 169 2.91 -6.15 6.78
N LEU A 170 2.60 -5.70 8.01
CA LEU A 170 3.44 -5.79 9.19
C LEU A 170 4.75 -5.00 9.12
N GLU A 171 4.97 -4.18 8.09
CA GLU A 171 6.07 -3.22 8.08
C GLU A 171 5.73 -1.95 8.87
N ASP A 172 6.74 -1.37 9.51
CA ASP A 172 6.60 -0.18 10.35
C ASP A 172 6.86 1.12 9.56
N LYS A 173 7.51 1.00 8.40
CA LYS A 173 7.89 2.10 7.52
C LYS A 173 7.57 1.74 6.07
N PRO A 174 7.17 2.71 5.24
CA PRO A 174 7.00 2.46 3.82
C PRO A 174 8.37 2.22 3.15
N PHE A 175 8.36 1.42 2.08
CA PHE A 175 9.48 1.31 1.14
C PHE A 175 9.30 2.29 -0.01
N GLU A 176 10.42 2.68 -0.60
CA GLU A 176 10.42 3.45 -1.83
C GLU A 176 10.20 2.51 -3.02
N LEU A 177 9.29 2.91 -3.90
CA LEU A 177 8.96 2.18 -5.10
C LEU A 177 9.38 3.01 -6.31
N SER A 178 10.20 2.43 -7.19
CA SER A 178 10.58 3.03 -8.46
C SER A 178 10.04 2.20 -9.62
N TYR A 179 9.17 2.80 -10.44
CA TYR A 179 8.53 2.19 -11.59
C TYR A 179 9.25 2.61 -12.87
N GLY A 180 9.82 1.64 -13.58
CA GLY A 180 10.32 1.85 -14.93
C GLY A 180 9.32 1.36 -15.98
N PHE A 181 9.30 2.03 -17.14
CA PHE A 181 8.30 1.78 -18.19
C PHE A 181 8.91 1.29 -19.50
N ASN A 182 8.17 0.46 -20.23
CA ASN A 182 8.47 0.07 -21.60
C ASN A 182 8.15 1.22 -22.57
N GLU A 183 8.61 1.11 -23.81
CA GLU A 183 8.32 2.11 -24.85
C GLU A 183 6.83 2.33 -25.08
N ASP A 184 5.98 1.31 -24.90
CA ASP A 184 4.53 1.40 -25.05
C ASP A 184 3.81 2.08 -23.87
N GLY A 185 4.52 2.35 -22.77
CA GLY A 185 3.99 2.96 -21.55
C GLY A 185 3.50 1.95 -20.50
N THR A 186 3.68 0.64 -20.73
CA THR A 186 3.42 -0.39 -19.72
C THR A 186 4.55 -0.47 -18.70
N VAL A 187 4.26 -0.92 -17.47
CA VAL A 187 5.28 -1.09 -16.42
C VAL A 187 6.25 -2.21 -16.83
N ALA A 188 7.52 -1.86 -16.97
CA ALA A 188 8.59 -2.80 -17.30
C ALA A 188 9.10 -3.53 -16.05
N HIS A 189 9.30 -2.77 -14.97
CA HIS A 189 9.76 -3.25 -13.67
C HIS A 189 9.36 -2.29 -12.55
N ILE A 190 9.32 -2.82 -11.32
CA ILE A 190 9.14 -2.08 -10.07
C ILE A 190 10.29 -2.48 -9.15
N GLN A 191 11.11 -1.52 -8.76
CA GLN A 191 12.13 -1.70 -7.74
C GLN A 191 11.54 -1.34 -6.37
N ILE A 192 11.88 -2.12 -5.34
CA ILE A 192 11.37 -1.97 -3.96
C ILE A 192 12.58 -1.82 -3.03
N ASP A 193 12.93 -0.57 -2.76
CA ASP A 193 14.13 -0.23 -1.99
C ASP A 193 13.80 0.18 -0.56
N GLY A 194 14.71 -0.16 0.34
CA GLY A 194 14.69 0.29 1.72
C GLY A 194 15.13 -0.78 2.71
N GLU A 195 15.67 -0.31 3.83
CA GLU A 195 16.21 -1.17 4.88
C GLU A 195 15.17 -2.20 5.34
N GLY A 196 15.51 -3.49 5.22
CA GLY A 196 14.64 -4.61 5.59
C GLY A 196 13.64 -5.05 4.52
N SER A 197 13.63 -4.43 3.33
CA SER A 197 12.95 -4.99 2.16
C SER A 197 13.60 -6.32 1.78
N PRO A 198 12.84 -7.42 1.59
CA PRO A 198 13.43 -8.70 1.21
C PRO A 198 13.94 -8.71 -0.25
N LEU A 199 13.65 -7.65 -1.01
CA LEU A 199 14.07 -7.47 -2.40
C LEU A 199 14.94 -6.22 -2.58
N ASP A 200 15.48 -5.66 -1.49
CA ASP A 200 16.35 -4.48 -1.53
C ASP A 200 17.52 -4.69 -2.51
N GLY A 201 17.74 -3.74 -3.42
CA GLY A 201 18.76 -3.83 -4.47
C GLY A 201 18.39 -4.77 -5.63
N ASP A 202 19.05 -5.93 -5.71
CA ASP A 202 19.04 -6.80 -6.92
C ASP A 202 17.73 -7.59 -7.14
N SER A 203 16.71 -7.42 -6.29
CA SER A 203 15.46 -8.20 -6.30
C SER A 203 15.68 -9.71 -6.30
N ARG A 204 16.57 -10.20 -5.42
CA ARG A 204 16.92 -11.63 -5.33
C ARG A 204 16.09 -12.37 -4.30
N VAL A 205 15.78 -13.62 -4.62
CA VAL A 205 15.09 -14.54 -3.71
C VAL A 205 15.97 -14.84 -2.49
N PRO A 206 15.46 -14.64 -1.25
CA PRO A 206 16.27 -14.77 -0.04
C PRO A 206 16.40 -16.19 0.51
N PHE A 207 15.52 -17.11 0.11
CA PHE A 207 15.44 -18.48 0.67
C PHE A 207 15.60 -19.54 -0.39
N ASP A 208 15.96 -20.76 0.02
CA ASP A 208 16.19 -21.90 -0.89
C ASP A 208 14.98 -22.24 -1.76
N ARG A 209 13.78 -21.89 -1.29
CA ARG A 209 12.52 -22.12 -2.00
C ARG A 209 11.49 -21.03 -1.70
N ILE A 210 10.98 -20.41 -2.76
CA ILE A 210 9.79 -19.58 -2.76
C ILE A 210 8.74 -20.20 -3.68
N ASP A 211 7.51 -20.30 -3.18
CA ASP A 211 6.36 -20.70 -4.00
C ASP A 211 5.97 -19.59 -4.96
N LEU A 212 5.70 -19.96 -6.22
CA LEU A 212 5.11 -19.08 -7.21
C LEU A 212 3.64 -19.45 -7.39
N TYR A 213 2.81 -18.47 -7.75
CA TYR A 213 1.38 -18.63 -7.93
C TYR A 213 0.96 -18.16 -9.32
N ASP A 214 -0.04 -18.81 -9.91
CA ASP A 214 -0.57 -18.45 -11.23
C ASP A 214 -1.59 -17.29 -11.16
N ALA A 215 -2.12 -17.02 -9.97
CA ALA A 215 -2.98 -15.89 -9.63
C ALA A 215 -2.64 -15.37 -8.23
N PRO A 216 -3.04 -14.14 -7.83
CA PRO A 216 -2.82 -13.62 -6.47
C PRO A 216 -3.80 -14.26 -5.47
N ASP A 217 -3.76 -15.59 -5.38
CA ASP A 217 -4.61 -16.46 -4.57
C ASP A 217 -3.77 -17.64 -4.07
N VAL A 218 -3.84 -17.93 -2.77
CA VAL A 218 -3.13 -19.05 -2.13
C VAL A 218 -3.51 -20.42 -2.69
N LYS A 219 -4.69 -20.54 -3.30
CA LYS A 219 -5.17 -21.76 -3.94
C LYS A 219 -4.56 -21.96 -5.34
N ALA A 220 -4.04 -20.90 -5.96
CA ALA A 220 -3.49 -20.91 -7.32
C ALA A 220 -1.98 -21.22 -7.33
N LEU A 221 -1.53 -22.16 -6.50
CA LEU A 221 -0.12 -22.54 -6.41
C LEU A 221 0.39 -23.10 -7.74
N SER A 222 1.47 -22.53 -8.25
CA SER A 222 2.13 -22.97 -9.48
C SER A 222 2.97 -24.22 -9.23
N THR A 223 3.23 -24.98 -10.30
CA THR A 223 4.24 -26.05 -10.26
C THR A 223 5.68 -25.52 -10.25
N GLN A 224 5.86 -24.24 -10.58
CA GLN A 224 7.15 -23.56 -10.55
C GLN A 224 7.45 -23.00 -9.16
N THR A 225 8.74 -22.99 -8.82
CA THR A 225 9.28 -22.37 -7.60
C THR A 225 10.48 -21.52 -8.00
N ALA A 226 10.78 -20.50 -7.20
CA ALA A 226 12.02 -19.75 -7.29
C ALA A 226 12.98 -20.21 -6.17
N LYS A 227 14.28 -20.12 -6.43
CA LYS A 227 15.35 -20.57 -5.53
C LYS A 227 16.22 -19.41 -5.09
N ALA A 228 16.98 -19.60 -4.02
CA ALA A 228 17.89 -18.60 -3.49
C ALA A 228 18.77 -17.99 -4.59
N GLY A 229 18.83 -16.66 -4.65
CA GLY A 229 19.63 -15.91 -5.62
C GLY A 229 18.97 -15.71 -7.00
N ASP A 230 17.88 -16.41 -7.31
CA ASP A 230 17.08 -16.13 -8.50
C ASP A 230 16.57 -14.68 -8.44
N ARG A 231 16.54 -14.01 -9.60
CA ARG A 231 16.01 -12.65 -9.72
C ARG A 231 14.51 -12.69 -9.94
N LEU A 232 13.79 -11.77 -9.28
CA LEU A 232 12.38 -11.51 -9.47
C LEU A 232 12.17 -10.13 -10.12
N ASP A 233 11.77 -10.10 -11.38
CA ASP A 233 11.41 -8.86 -12.05
C ASP A 233 9.96 -8.51 -11.68
N VAL A 234 9.76 -7.71 -10.63
CA VAL A 234 8.41 -7.27 -10.19
C VAL A 234 7.83 -6.31 -11.22
N VAL A 235 6.57 -6.50 -11.61
CA VAL A 235 5.91 -5.71 -12.67
C VAL A 235 4.55 -5.14 -12.26
N ALA A 236 3.97 -5.63 -11.17
CA ALA A 236 2.74 -5.10 -10.60
C ALA A 236 2.65 -5.44 -9.11
N LEU A 237 1.92 -4.62 -8.37
CA LEU A 237 1.64 -4.82 -6.95
C LEU A 237 0.14 -4.98 -6.72
N ARG A 238 -0.24 -5.84 -5.79
CA ARG A 238 -1.57 -5.91 -5.17
C ARG A 238 -1.40 -6.08 -3.66
N PRO A 239 -2.44 -5.85 -2.84
CA PRO A 239 -2.33 -6.09 -1.40
C PRO A 239 -1.76 -7.49 -1.12
N GLN A 240 -0.64 -7.57 -0.40
CA GLN A 240 0.12 -8.80 -0.09
C GLN A 240 0.83 -9.54 -1.24
N TRP A 241 0.66 -9.11 -2.49
CA TRP A 241 1.10 -9.87 -3.67
C TRP A 241 1.98 -9.03 -4.60
N LEU A 242 3.07 -9.64 -5.05
CA LEU A 242 3.96 -9.11 -6.07
C LEU A 242 3.76 -9.92 -7.35
N GLN A 243 3.41 -9.28 -8.46
CA GLN A 243 3.46 -9.94 -9.76
C GLN A 243 4.88 -9.85 -10.29
N VAL A 244 5.44 -10.98 -10.70
CA VAL A 244 6.82 -11.10 -11.17
C VAL A 244 6.85 -11.75 -12.55
N ARG A 245 7.76 -11.31 -13.40
CA ARG A 245 8.11 -12.02 -14.63
C ARG A 245 9.19 -13.06 -14.30
N TYR A 246 8.91 -14.34 -14.53
CA TYR A 246 9.79 -15.42 -14.08
C TYR A 246 9.91 -16.57 -15.10
N PRO A 247 11.12 -17.03 -15.45
CA PRO A 247 12.42 -16.54 -14.98
C PRO A 247 12.72 -15.11 -15.48
N ALA A 248 13.46 -14.35 -14.67
CA ALA A 248 13.83 -12.96 -14.99
C ALA A 248 14.66 -12.82 -16.27
N GLY A 249 14.66 -11.63 -16.87
CA GLY A 249 15.48 -11.29 -18.04
C GLY A 249 15.00 -11.84 -19.38
N ARG A 250 13.82 -12.46 -19.43
CA ARG A 250 13.16 -12.89 -20.67
C ARG A 250 11.85 -12.15 -20.84
N ALA A 251 11.72 -11.34 -21.89
CA ALA A 251 10.53 -10.53 -22.12
C ALA A 251 9.24 -11.38 -22.28
N ASP A 252 9.37 -12.61 -22.77
CA ASP A 252 8.30 -13.59 -23.00
C ASP A 252 8.07 -14.55 -21.81
N ALA A 253 8.83 -14.42 -20.72
CA ALA A 253 8.60 -15.25 -19.55
C ALA A 253 7.21 -15.02 -18.94
N PRO A 254 6.56 -16.08 -18.43
CA PRO A 254 5.23 -15.96 -17.87
C PRO A 254 5.23 -15.06 -16.63
N LEU A 255 4.11 -14.39 -16.41
CA LEU A 255 3.85 -13.68 -15.17
C LEU A 255 3.41 -14.69 -14.10
N LYS A 256 4.01 -14.58 -12.93
CA LYS A 256 3.68 -15.31 -11.71
C LYS A 256 3.41 -14.32 -10.58
N TRP A 257 2.87 -14.82 -9.49
CA TRP A 257 2.62 -14.07 -8.28
C TRP A 257 3.44 -14.65 -7.12
N VAL A 258 3.93 -13.77 -6.26
CA VAL A 258 4.66 -14.11 -5.02
C VAL A 258 3.97 -13.40 -3.87
N ARG A 259 3.77 -14.09 -2.74
CA ARG A 259 3.30 -13.44 -1.51
C ARG A 259 4.45 -12.70 -0.86
N TYR A 260 4.23 -11.45 -0.47
CA TYR A 260 5.23 -10.68 0.28
C TYR A 260 5.68 -11.41 1.55
N ALA A 261 4.75 -12.04 2.28
CA ALA A 261 5.04 -12.81 3.48
C ALA A 261 6.05 -13.97 3.24
N ASP A 262 5.97 -14.62 2.07
CA ASP A 262 6.85 -15.74 1.74
C ASP A 262 8.30 -15.26 1.51
N LEU A 263 8.51 -13.98 1.23
CA LEU A 263 9.84 -13.36 1.11
C LEU A 263 10.42 -12.93 2.48
N LYS A 264 9.62 -12.89 3.54
CA LYS A 264 10.06 -12.46 4.89
C LYS A 264 10.39 -13.63 5.80
N ILE A 265 9.73 -14.77 5.61
CA ILE A 265 9.89 -15.95 6.46
C ILE A 265 10.06 -17.18 5.58
N ASP A 266 11.14 -17.93 5.81
CA ASP A 266 11.30 -19.26 5.23
C ASP A 266 10.30 -20.23 5.88
N LYS A 267 9.10 -20.32 5.30
CA LYS A 267 8.06 -21.24 5.75
C LYS A 267 8.46 -22.71 5.62
N TYR A 268 9.52 -23.05 4.87
CA TYR A 268 10.00 -24.42 4.69
C TYR A 268 11.06 -24.83 5.72
N ALA A 269 11.81 -23.86 6.26
CA ALA A 269 12.72 -24.08 7.39
C ALA A 269 11.98 -24.52 8.66
N TYR A 270 10.68 -24.22 8.79
CA TYR A 270 9.89 -24.70 9.93
C TYR A 270 9.87 -26.23 9.99
N ALA A 271 10.35 -26.75 11.13
CA ALA A 271 10.19 -28.13 11.56
C ALA A 271 9.32 -28.15 12.82
N PRO A 272 8.24 -28.95 12.87
CA PRO A 272 7.39 -29.05 14.05
C PRO A 272 8.19 -29.40 15.30
N GLN A 273 8.09 -28.55 16.32
CA GLN A 273 8.76 -28.78 17.59
C GLN A 273 8.19 -30.04 18.26
N GLN A 274 8.98 -31.12 18.31
CA GLN A 274 8.61 -32.34 19.05
C GLN A 274 8.74 -32.16 20.57
N ARG A 275 9.56 -31.22 21.01
CA ARG A 275 9.77 -30.85 22.42
C ARG A 275 9.96 -29.34 22.51
N MET A 276 9.49 -28.74 23.61
CA MET A 276 9.73 -27.33 23.86
C MET A 276 11.25 -27.06 23.95
N PRO A 277 11.72 -25.93 23.40
CA PRO A 277 13.11 -25.53 23.55
C PRO A 277 13.46 -25.40 25.04
N MET A 278 14.70 -25.68 25.41
CA MET A 278 15.16 -25.56 26.82
C MET A 278 15.96 -24.29 27.09
N ARG A 279 16.20 -23.46 26.07
CA ARG A 279 16.99 -22.22 26.13
C ARG A 279 16.48 -21.22 25.09
N GLY A 280 16.79 -19.94 25.29
CA GLY A 280 16.41 -18.87 24.39
C GLY A 280 14.93 -18.50 24.49
N LEU A 281 14.36 -17.93 23.43
CA LEU A 281 12.93 -17.63 23.38
C LEU A 281 12.12 -18.86 22.98
N SER A 282 10.99 -19.04 23.64
CA SER A 282 9.99 -20.05 23.30
C SER A 282 8.68 -19.37 22.97
N LEU A 283 8.10 -19.69 21.81
CA LEU A 283 6.76 -19.28 21.43
C LEU A 283 5.80 -20.45 21.67
N SER A 284 4.64 -20.18 22.28
CA SER A 284 3.60 -21.18 22.48
C SER A 284 2.28 -20.66 21.98
N VAL A 285 1.64 -21.46 21.10
CA VAL A 285 0.27 -21.24 20.69
C VAL A 285 -0.62 -22.28 21.39
N ARG A 286 -1.71 -21.78 21.96
CA ARG A 286 -2.82 -22.60 22.43
C ARG A 286 -4.10 -22.01 21.87
N GLY A 287 -5.02 -22.88 21.53
CA GLY A 287 -6.31 -22.43 21.06
C GLY A 287 -7.23 -23.61 20.91
N HIS A 288 -8.44 -23.47 21.43
CA HIS A 288 -9.54 -24.37 21.15
C HIS A 288 -10.21 -23.95 19.84
N LEU A 289 -9.38 -23.72 18.83
CA LEU A 289 -9.78 -23.35 17.49
C LEU A 289 -10.51 -24.57 16.87
N GLY A 290 -11.86 -24.54 16.90
CA GLY A 290 -12.70 -25.61 16.35
C GLY A 290 -13.33 -26.56 17.37
N THR A 291 -13.08 -26.40 18.68
CA THR A 291 -13.78 -27.22 19.69
C THR A 291 -15.17 -26.66 20.02
N GLN A 292 -16.12 -27.54 20.34
CA GLN A 292 -17.47 -27.18 20.81
C GLN A 292 -17.51 -26.77 22.29
N LEU A 293 -16.36 -26.71 22.99
CA LEU A 293 -16.33 -26.29 24.39
C LEU A 293 -16.78 -24.83 24.49
N TYR A 294 -17.97 -24.64 25.07
CA TYR A 294 -18.82 -23.45 24.94
C TYR A 294 -18.09 -22.13 25.29
N GLU A 295 -17.20 -22.14 26.29
CA GLU A 295 -16.54 -20.93 26.80
C GLU A 295 -15.22 -20.58 26.11
N ALA A 296 -14.52 -21.56 25.50
CA ALA A 296 -13.17 -21.37 24.92
C ALA A 296 -13.09 -21.56 23.39
N GLY A 297 -14.14 -22.05 22.74
CA GLY A 297 -14.17 -22.27 21.30
C GLY A 297 -13.79 -21.01 20.51
N GLY A 298 -12.85 -21.12 19.59
CA GLY A 298 -12.47 -19.99 18.73
C GLY A 298 -11.59 -18.91 19.40
N ARG A 299 -10.96 -19.18 20.55
CA ARG A 299 -9.90 -18.30 21.09
C ARG A 299 -8.52 -18.72 20.57
N PHE A 300 -7.73 -17.73 20.18
CA PHE A 300 -6.33 -17.85 19.83
C PHE A 300 -5.48 -17.23 20.94
N THR A 301 -4.64 -18.04 21.58
CA THR A 301 -3.81 -17.65 22.71
C THR A 301 -2.34 -17.82 22.37
N LEU A 302 -1.53 -16.80 22.65
CA LEU A 302 -0.11 -16.76 22.31
C LEU A 302 0.72 -16.29 23.50
N HIS A 303 1.74 -17.07 23.84
CA HIS A 303 2.72 -16.72 24.88
C HIS A 303 4.13 -16.73 24.32
N VAL A 304 4.96 -15.79 24.77
CA VAL A 304 6.41 -15.84 24.60
C VAL A 304 7.07 -15.97 25.96
N THR A 305 7.96 -16.93 26.07
CA THR A 305 8.73 -17.19 27.28
C THR A 305 10.21 -17.04 27.00
N ASN A 306 10.91 -16.32 27.87
CA ASN A 306 12.36 -16.32 27.93
C ASN A 306 12.86 -17.48 28.81
N LEU A 307 13.56 -18.42 28.19
CA LEU A 307 14.21 -19.56 28.82
C LEU A 307 15.74 -19.35 28.91
N GLY A 308 16.23 -18.21 28.43
CA GLY A 308 17.64 -17.84 28.49
C GLY A 308 18.04 -17.24 29.84
N PRO A 309 19.33 -17.28 30.20
CA PRO A 309 19.84 -16.70 31.45
C PRO A 309 19.87 -15.17 31.44
N ASP A 310 19.77 -14.54 30.26
CA ASP A 310 19.82 -13.10 30.07
C ASP A 310 18.45 -12.56 29.66
N ALA A 311 18.22 -11.26 29.88
CA ALA A 311 17.00 -10.61 29.45
C ALA A 311 16.91 -10.61 27.90
N ALA A 312 15.71 -10.87 27.37
CA ALA A 312 15.45 -10.85 25.94
C ALA A 312 14.54 -9.67 25.61
N THR A 313 15.02 -8.76 24.77
CA THR A 313 14.23 -7.62 24.29
C THR A 313 13.72 -7.89 22.89
N LEU A 314 12.42 -7.68 22.72
CA LEU A 314 11.73 -7.70 21.46
C LEU A 314 11.25 -6.28 21.17
N ALA A 315 11.92 -5.59 20.25
CA ALA A 315 11.69 -4.19 19.94
C ALA A 315 10.46 -4.00 19.03
N SER A 316 10.36 -4.77 17.95
CA SER A 316 9.24 -4.69 16.98
C SER A 316 8.70 -6.08 16.64
N PRO A 317 8.11 -6.81 17.61
CA PRO A 317 7.62 -8.17 17.39
C PRO A 317 6.44 -8.23 16.42
N ARG A 318 6.48 -9.16 15.47
CA ARG A 318 5.49 -9.39 14.41
C ARG A 318 5.00 -10.83 14.42
N ILE A 319 3.68 -11.02 14.38
CA ILE A 319 3.04 -12.34 14.45
C ILE A 319 2.56 -12.79 13.08
N TRP A 320 2.95 -14.01 12.70
CA TRP A 320 2.58 -14.65 11.45
C TRP A 320 1.97 -16.03 11.73
N LEU A 321 0.91 -16.37 11.03
CA LEU A 321 0.27 -17.69 11.11
C LEU A 321 0.74 -18.55 9.95
N LEU A 322 1.24 -19.75 10.26
CA LEU A 322 1.67 -20.74 9.29
C LEU A 322 0.68 -21.90 9.25
N PHE A 323 -0.11 -21.96 8.18
CA PHE A 323 -1.07 -23.03 7.93
C PHE A 323 -0.43 -24.10 7.06
N THR A 324 -0.49 -25.36 7.49
CA THR A 324 -0.07 -26.52 6.70
C THR A 324 -1.27 -27.43 6.48
N ASP A 325 -1.63 -27.70 5.23
CA ASP A 325 -2.74 -28.60 4.92
C ASP A 325 -2.36 -30.09 5.02
N GLU A 326 -3.32 -30.96 4.74
CA GLU A 326 -3.13 -32.42 4.75
C GLU A 326 -2.12 -32.88 3.70
N GLN A 327 -1.99 -32.17 2.57
CA GLN A 327 -1.00 -32.43 1.52
C GLN A 327 0.38 -31.86 1.85
N GLY A 328 0.52 -31.15 2.97
CA GLY A 328 1.78 -30.53 3.39
C GLY A 328 2.06 -29.17 2.75
N ARG A 329 1.11 -28.58 2.01
CA ARG A 329 1.25 -27.23 1.45
C ARG A 329 1.19 -26.20 2.58
N ARG A 330 2.09 -25.21 2.52
CA ARG A 330 2.33 -24.23 3.58
C ARG A 330 1.90 -22.84 3.12
N THR A 331 1.08 -22.16 3.92
CA THR A 331 0.61 -20.79 3.66
C THR A 331 0.87 -19.90 4.85
N LEU A 332 1.57 -18.78 4.65
CA LEU A 332 1.77 -17.74 5.66
C LEU A 332 0.69 -16.67 5.58
N GLN A 333 0.16 -16.27 6.74
CA GLN A 333 -0.78 -15.19 6.91
C GLN A 333 -0.22 -14.17 7.92
N PRO A 334 0.00 -12.90 7.52
CA PRO A 334 0.30 -11.86 8.49
C PRO A 334 -0.88 -11.68 9.45
N LEU A 335 -0.60 -11.56 10.75
CA LEU A 335 -1.63 -11.30 11.76
C LEU A 335 -1.58 -9.85 12.24
N TYR A 336 -0.67 -9.52 13.17
CA TYR A 336 -0.50 -8.16 13.67
C TYR A 336 0.89 -7.95 14.31
N PRO A 337 1.37 -6.69 14.43
CA PRO A 337 2.50 -6.35 15.27
C PRO A 337 2.12 -6.38 16.75
N ARG A 338 3.12 -6.43 17.64
CA ARG A 338 2.99 -6.37 19.10
C ARG A 338 3.83 -5.23 19.66
N ALA A 339 3.38 -4.69 20.80
CA ALA A 339 4.16 -3.68 21.50
C ALA A 339 5.52 -4.25 21.94
N PRO A 340 6.58 -3.41 21.99
CA PRO A 340 7.88 -3.82 22.48
C PRO A 340 7.80 -4.44 23.88
N VAL A 341 8.61 -5.46 24.14
CA VAL A 341 8.67 -6.11 25.45
C VAL A 341 10.08 -6.56 25.79
N THR A 342 10.47 -6.38 27.05
CA THR A 342 11.68 -6.99 27.62
C THR A 342 11.26 -8.08 28.60
N LEU A 343 11.67 -9.31 28.30
CA LEU A 343 11.44 -10.48 29.13
C LEU A 343 12.64 -10.71 30.04
N ALA A 344 12.42 -10.72 31.35
CA ALA A 344 13.46 -11.05 32.32
C ALA A 344 13.94 -12.51 32.15
N PRO A 345 15.14 -12.85 32.65
CA PRO A 345 15.53 -14.24 32.85
C PRO A 345 14.52 -14.98 33.73
N PRO A 346 14.39 -16.32 33.60
CA PRO A 346 13.53 -17.10 34.48
C PRO A 346 14.05 -17.02 35.94
N PRO A 347 13.15 -16.82 36.93
CA PRO A 347 13.54 -16.64 38.33
C PRO A 347 14.20 -17.88 38.95
N ASN A 348 13.86 -19.09 38.48
CA ASN A 348 14.65 -20.30 38.65
C ASN A 348 14.81 -21.05 37.32
N PRO A 349 15.95 -21.72 37.07
CA PRO A 349 16.15 -22.57 35.88
C PRO A 349 15.14 -23.73 35.77
N ALA A 350 14.55 -24.16 36.89
CA ALA A 350 13.51 -25.19 36.93
C ALA A 350 12.11 -24.66 36.57
N ASP A 351 11.85 -23.37 36.80
CA ASP A 351 10.55 -22.72 36.52
C ASP A 351 10.33 -22.53 35.01
N ALA A 352 11.40 -22.62 34.20
CA ALA A 352 11.36 -22.62 32.74
C ALA A 352 10.47 -23.74 32.14
N THR A 353 10.21 -24.81 32.90
CA THR A 353 9.32 -25.92 32.51
C THR A 353 7.96 -25.88 33.23
N GLN A 354 7.76 -24.97 34.18
CA GLN A 354 6.56 -24.82 35.01
C GLN A 354 5.72 -23.57 34.69
N ALA A 355 5.82 -23.01 33.47
CA ALA A 355 4.79 -22.12 32.96
C ALA A 355 3.47 -22.92 32.84
N SER A 356 2.79 -23.07 33.97
CA SER A 356 1.56 -23.82 34.14
C SER A 356 0.52 -23.34 33.13
N PRO A 357 -0.33 -24.24 32.61
CA PRO A 357 -1.47 -23.85 31.80
C PRO A 357 -2.30 -22.86 32.59
N ALA A 358 -2.45 -21.63 32.12
CA ALA A 358 -3.37 -20.69 32.72
C ALA A 358 -4.82 -21.08 32.34
N TYR A 359 -5.32 -22.13 32.97
CA TYR A 359 -6.73 -22.34 33.29
C TYR A 359 -6.78 -23.11 34.61
N ALA A 360 -6.79 -22.37 35.73
CA ALA A 360 -7.53 -22.80 36.90
C ALA A 360 -8.88 -22.08 36.80
N GLY A 361 -9.97 -22.84 36.90
CA GLY A 361 -11.30 -22.26 37.02
C GLY A 361 -11.39 -21.31 38.22
N ASP A 362 -12.34 -20.39 38.12
CA ASP A 362 -12.88 -19.52 39.17
C ASP A 362 -12.17 -18.19 39.50
N ALA A 363 -12.84 -17.13 39.05
CA ALA A 363 -13.22 -15.88 39.73
C ALA A 363 -12.17 -14.88 40.27
N GLN A 364 -10.90 -15.19 40.45
CA GLN A 364 -9.94 -14.20 40.96
C GLN A 364 -8.69 -14.09 40.10
N ARG A 365 -8.77 -13.34 38.99
CA ARG A 365 -7.57 -12.83 38.31
C ARG A 365 -6.93 -11.78 39.24
N PRO A 366 -5.73 -12.01 39.81
CA PRO A 366 -5.04 -10.95 40.53
C PRO A 366 -4.74 -9.84 39.52
N ALA A 367 -5.00 -8.58 39.89
CA ALA A 367 -4.61 -7.46 39.06
C ALA A 367 -3.10 -7.54 38.79
N PRO A 368 -2.64 -7.33 37.55
CA PRO A 368 -1.22 -7.39 37.24
C PRO A 368 -0.47 -6.37 38.09
N SER A 369 0.56 -6.81 38.84
CA SER A 369 1.52 -5.89 39.43
C SER A 369 2.30 -5.24 38.28
N ALA A 370 2.13 -3.93 38.12
CA ALA A 370 2.71 -3.16 37.01
C ALA A 370 4.26 -3.04 37.06
N THR A 371 4.92 -3.67 38.02
CA THR A 371 6.32 -3.38 38.39
C THR A 371 7.27 -4.58 38.36
N ALA A 372 6.81 -5.80 38.08
CA ALA A 372 7.70 -6.96 37.96
C ALA A 372 7.97 -7.32 36.50
N ALA A 373 9.23 -7.29 36.07
CA ALA A 373 9.63 -7.81 34.77
C ALA A 373 9.33 -9.32 34.72
N ARG A 374 8.45 -9.73 33.82
CA ARG A 374 8.05 -11.14 33.66
C ARG A 374 8.98 -11.82 32.65
N HIS A 375 9.31 -13.08 32.90
CA HIS A 375 9.98 -13.93 31.91
C HIS A 375 8.99 -14.50 30.87
N VAL A 376 7.68 -14.22 31.02
CA VAL A 376 6.60 -14.61 30.10
C VAL A 376 5.80 -13.36 29.72
N ALA A 377 5.49 -13.22 28.43
CA ALA A 377 4.51 -12.28 27.90
C ALA A 377 3.28 -13.00 27.36
N ASP A 378 2.10 -12.59 27.84
CA ASP A 378 0.79 -13.01 27.32
C ASP A 378 0.39 -12.06 26.19
N TRP A 379 0.66 -12.44 24.95
CA TRP A 379 0.46 -11.55 23.81
C TRP A 379 -0.93 -11.64 23.21
N ALA A 380 -1.50 -12.84 23.13
CA ALA A 380 -2.85 -13.00 22.60
C ALA A 380 -3.67 -13.83 23.57
N ASP A 381 -4.93 -13.42 23.75
CA ASP A 381 -6.03 -14.25 24.21
C ASP A 381 -7.28 -13.70 23.53
N ASP A 382 -7.31 -13.83 22.21
CA ASP A 382 -8.24 -13.10 21.35
C ASP A 382 -9.29 -14.05 20.78
N PRO A 383 -10.58 -13.65 20.77
CA PRO A 383 -11.60 -14.39 20.05
C PRO A 383 -11.43 -14.18 18.54
N VAL A 384 -11.49 -15.27 17.78
CA VAL A 384 -11.64 -15.27 16.33
C VAL A 384 -13.15 -15.23 16.04
N VAL A 385 -13.60 -14.13 15.44
CA VAL A 385 -15.01 -13.82 15.21
C VAL A 385 -15.35 -13.79 13.72
N TRP A 386 -16.57 -14.17 13.36
CA TRP A 386 -17.05 -14.13 11.99
C TRP A 386 -17.75 -12.81 11.71
N ARG A 387 -17.12 -11.92 10.93
CA ARG A 387 -17.64 -10.57 10.69
C ARG A 387 -17.27 -10.03 9.30
N PRO A 388 -17.98 -9.02 8.77
CA PRO A 388 -17.61 -8.34 7.53
C PRO A 388 -16.19 -7.77 7.62
N GLY A 389 -15.37 -8.05 6.61
CA GLY A 389 -14.07 -7.42 6.37
C GLY A 389 -14.21 -6.02 5.80
N GLU A 390 -13.07 -5.39 5.51
CA GLU A 390 -13.03 -4.07 4.88
C GLU A 390 -13.71 -4.04 3.50
N ASP A 391 -13.69 -5.16 2.77
CA ASP A 391 -14.38 -5.34 1.49
C ASP A 391 -15.87 -5.69 1.64
N GLY A 392 -16.39 -5.67 2.87
CA GLY A 392 -17.76 -6.04 3.21
C GLY A 392 -18.05 -7.54 3.19
N LYS A 393 -17.09 -8.39 2.77
CA LYS A 393 -17.30 -9.84 2.75
C LYS A 393 -17.02 -10.43 4.13
N PRO A 394 -17.88 -11.33 4.61
CA PRO A 394 -17.67 -11.93 5.92
C PRO A 394 -16.46 -12.87 5.91
N ALA A 395 -15.59 -12.70 6.90
CA ALA A 395 -14.38 -13.49 7.12
C ALA A 395 -14.17 -13.72 8.62
N TYR A 396 -13.35 -14.71 8.96
CA TYR A 396 -12.86 -14.87 10.32
C TYR A 396 -11.80 -13.82 10.60
N GLN A 397 -12.00 -13.03 11.64
CA GLN A 397 -11.13 -11.94 12.00
C GLN A 397 -10.77 -12.00 13.48
N VAL A 398 -9.63 -11.41 13.82
CA VAL A 398 -9.17 -11.24 15.19
C VAL A 398 -8.91 -9.77 15.46
N SER A 399 -9.11 -9.34 16.72
CA SER A 399 -8.79 -7.97 17.12
C SER A 399 -7.28 -7.74 17.02
N ALA A 400 -6.88 -6.69 16.30
CA ALA A 400 -5.51 -6.17 16.30
C ALA A 400 -5.33 -5.02 17.30
N GLY A 401 -6.32 -4.79 18.18
CA GLY A 401 -6.36 -3.67 19.13
C GLY A 401 -6.95 -2.40 18.53
N ASN A 402 -7.28 -1.42 19.40
CA ASN A 402 -7.84 -0.11 19.02
C ASN A 402 -9.06 -0.18 18.08
N GLY A 403 -9.89 -1.22 18.23
CA GLY A 403 -11.08 -1.45 17.40
C GLY A 403 -10.78 -1.95 15.97
N ARG A 404 -9.51 -2.18 15.62
CA ARG A 404 -9.13 -2.75 14.32
C ARG A 404 -9.21 -4.26 14.36
N TYR A 405 -9.65 -4.84 13.25
CA TYR A 405 -9.74 -6.28 13.05
C TYR A 405 -8.99 -6.65 11.78
N VAL A 406 -8.35 -7.81 11.82
CA VAL A 406 -7.54 -8.33 10.71
C VAL A 406 -7.97 -9.75 10.36
N PRO A 407 -7.90 -10.15 9.09
CA PRO A 407 -8.19 -11.53 8.69
C PRO A 407 -7.30 -12.54 9.43
N PHE A 408 -7.93 -13.56 10.02
CA PHE A 408 -7.21 -14.62 10.71
C PHE A 408 -6.77 -15.74 9.76
N PHE A 409 -7.61 -16.09 8.78
CA PHE A 409 -7.24 -17.04 7.72
C PHE A 409 -6.99 -16.28 6.41
N PRO A 410 -6.02 -16.73 5.60
CA PRO A 410 -6.04 -16.44 4.17
C PRO A 410 -7.24 -17.14 3.52
N ASP A 411 -7.47 -16.92 2.22
CA ASP A 411 -8.54 -17.57 1.45
C ASP A 411 -8.23 -19.07 1.18
N LEU A 412 -8.22 -19.84 2.26
CA LEU A 412 -7.94 -21.28 2.30
C LEU A 412 -9.16 -22.10 1.89
N ALA A 413 -8.93 -23.24 1.25
CA ALA A 413 -9.98 -24.21 0.97
C ALA A 413 -10.49 -24.86 2.28
N PRO A 414 -11.76 -25.28 2.38
CA PRO A 414 -12.23 -26.09 3.50
C PRO A 414 -11.38 -27.35 3.70
N GLY A 415 -11.12 -27.71 4.95
CA GLY A 415 -10.28 -28.85 5.30
C GLY A 415 -9.60 -28.71 6.66
N ARG A 416 -8.81 -29.73 7.01
CA ARG A 416 -7.99 -29.74 8.23
C ARG A 416 -6.64 -29.10 7.97
N TYR A 417 -6.24 -28.23 8.89
CA TYR A 417 -4.98 -27.53 8.88
C TYR A 417 -4.24 -27.72 10.19
N ARG A 418 -2.93 -27.85 10.05
CA ARG A 418 -1.94 -27.73 11.11
C ARG A 418 -1.50 -26.28 11.19
N LEU A 419 -1.79 -25.60 12.30
CA LEU A 419 -1.43 -24.20 12.53
C LEU A 419 -0.23 -24.10 13.47
N ALA A 420 0.82 -23.41 13.02
CA ALA A 420 1.91 -22.91 13.84
C ALA A 420 1.97 -21.38 13.76
N VAL A 421 2.67 -20.75 14.70
CA VAL A 421 2.89 -19.30 14.72
C VAL A 421 4.38 -19.06 14.55
N ALA A 422 4.73 -18.06 13.76
CA ALA A 422 6.09 -17.54 13.67
C ALA A 422 6.13 -16.13 14.25
N LEU A 423 7.13 -15.87 15.09
CA LEU A 423 7.48 -14.57 15.61
C LEU A 423 8.73 -14.07 14.90
N THR A 424 8.66 -12.89 14.30
CA THR A 424 9.83 -12.15 13.83
C THR A 424 9.97 -10.84 14.57
N ASP A 425 11.20 -10.34 14.68
CA ASP A 425 11.49 -9.03 15.26
C ASP A 425 12.70 -8.43 14.54
N PRO A 426 12.46 -7.60 13.51
CA PRO A 426 13.54 -6.98 12.76
C PRO A 426 14.48 -6.21 13.68
N GLY A 427 15.78 -6.53 13.62
CA GLY A 427 16.81 -5.92 14.45
C GLY A 427 17.05 -6.58 15.81
N SER A 428 16.11 -7.41 16.31
CA SER A 428 16.28 -8.12 17.59
C SER A 428 16.49 -9.63 17.42
N LEU A 429 15.93 -10.23 16.38
CA LEU A 429 16.02 -11.67 16.10
C LEU A 429 16.71 -11.92 14.75
N ALA A 430 17.71 -12.80 14.75
CA ALA A 430 18.39 -13.23 13.53
C ALA A 430 17.54 -14.21 12.69
N GLU A 431 16.71 -15.02 13.35
CA GLU A 431 15.82 -16.00 12.73
C GLU A 431 14.43 -15.96 13.40
N PRO A 432 13.36 -16.35 12.68
CA PRO A 432 12.03 -16.47 13.27
C PRO A 432 11.97 -17.49 14.42
N VAL A 433 11.25 -17.16 15.48
CA VAL A 433 10.92 -18.11 16.55
C VAL A 433 9.58 -18.76 16.23
N TYR A 434 9.56 -20.08 16.07
CA TYR A 434 8.34 -20.83 15.79
C TYR A 434 7.71 -21.42 17.06
N SER A 435 6.38 -21.53 17.05
CA SER A 435 5.63 -22.16 18.13
C SER A 435 5.52 -23.68 18.01
N ASN A 436 4.95 -24.30 19.03
CA ASN A 436 4.27 -25.59 18.86
C ASN A 436 3.14 -25.49 17.82
N GLN A 437 2.53 -26.62 17.49
CA GLN A 437 1.46 -26.68 16.50
C GLN A 437 0.13 -27.06 17.15
N ILE A 438 -0.98 -26.57 16.59
CA ILE A 438 -2.35 -26.98 16.91
C ILE A 438 -3.09 -27.42 15.64
N GLU A 439 -4.17 -28.18 15.80
CA GLU A 439 -5.04 -28.57 14.69
C GLU A 439 -6.28 -27.68 14.62
N VAL A 440 -6.74 -27.48 13.39
CA VAL A 440 -7.78 -26.52 13.03
C VAL A 440 -8.59 -27.11 11.87
N ASP A 441 -9.91 -27.12 11.99
CA ASP A 441 -10.81 -27.49 10.87
C ASP A 441 -11.51 -26.23 10.30
N LEU A 442 -11.44 -26.04 8.98
CA LEU A 442 -12.08 -24.96 8.24
C LEU A 442 -13.27 -25.52 7.41
N PRO A 443 -14.46 -24.90 7.41
CA PRO A 443 -14.82 -23.69 8.13
C PRO A 443 -14.98 -23.91 9.64
N PHE A 444 -14.65 -22.89 10.40
CA PHE A 444 -14.89 -22.85 11.83
C PHE A 444 -16.38 -22.72 12.18
N PRO A 445 -16.80 -23.09 13.40
CA PRO A 445 -18.07 -22.64 13.94
C PRO A 445 -18.14 -21.10 13.91
N LYS A 446 -19.10 -20.56 13.17
CA LYS A 446 -19.30 -19.12 13.05
C LYS A 446 -19.81 -18.56 14.38
N ARG A 447 -18.99 -17.78 15.06
CA ARG A 447 -19.40 -16.99 16.22
C ARG A 447 -19.66 -15.55 15.76
N PRO A 448 -20.84 -14.98 16.05
CA PRO A 448 -21.19 -13.61 15.66
C PRO A 448 -20.32 -12.57 16.36
#